data_AF-A0A7J2YAU6-F1
#
_entry.id   AF-A0A7J2YAU6-F1
#
_cell.length_a   1.000
_cell.length_b   1.000
_cell.length_c   1.000
_cell.angle_alpha   90.00
_cell.angle_beta   90.00
_cell.angle_gamma   90.00
#
_symmetry.space_group_name_H-M   'P 1'
#
loop_
_entity.id
_entity.type
_entity.pdbx_description
1 polymer ?
#
loop_
_entity_poly.entity_id
_entity_poly.type
_entity_poly.pdbx_seq_one_letter_code
_entity_poly.pdbx_strand_id
1 'polypeptide(L)'
;MPNNITPSHNMQQTEIRTEPDPLIISYHLKRRPSYVQSYCILQCVTMSPRMKIYQVARMLGLDYYQALKRVTELAKKGFLKVVDGSMIITNDGMVLKEILGQVIILMHTSDASSDKI
;
A
#
# COMPACT_ATOMS: atom_id res chain seq x y z
N MET A 1 -4.09 -62.47 5.35
CA MET A 1 -3.46 -61.17 5.69
C MET A 1 -4.28 -60.07 5.03
N PRO A 2 -4.87 -59.13 5.77
CA PRO A 2 -5.60 -58.02 5.17
C PRO A 2 -4.64 -56.87 4.81
N ASN A 3 -4.72 -56.40 3.57
CA ASN A 3 -4.04 -55.21 3.08
C ASN A 3 -4.66 -53.96 3.71
N ASN A 4 -3.91 -53.25 4.55
CA ASN A 4 -4.23 -51.89 4.95
C ASN A 4 -3.86 -50.93 3.81
N ILE A 5 -4.86 -50.52 3.03
CA ILE A 5 -4.75 -49.37 2.14
C ILE A 5 -5.14 -48.14 2.98
N THR A 6 -4.16 -47.47 3.57
CA THR A 6 -4.35 -46.11 4.08
C THR A 6 -4.52 -45.16 2.89
N PRO A 7 -5.62 -44.39 2.79
CA PRO A 7 -5.70 -43.33 1.81
C PRO A 7 -4.79 -42.19 2.25
N SER A 8 -3.70 -41.98 1.52
CA SER A 8 -2.90 -40.76 1.59
C SER A 8 -3.77 -39.60 1.12
N HIS A 9 -4.42 -38.91 2.06
CA HIS A 9 -4.98 -37.59 1.83
C HIS A 9 -3.83 -36.63 1.51
N ASN A 10 -3.47 -36.55 0.23
CA ASN A 10 -2.79 -35.39 -0.32
C ASN A 10 -3.73 -34.20 -0.16
N MET A 11 -3.65 -33.52 0.99
CA MET A 11 -4.02 -32.12 1.06
C MET A 11 -3.07 -31.40 0.10
N GLN A 12 -3.49 -31.28 -1.16
CA GLN A 12 -2.98 -30.23 -2.02
C GLN A 12 -3.33 -28.94 -1.29
N GLN A 13 -2.37 -28.40 -0.54
CA GLN A 13 -2.32 -26.99 -0.21
C GLN A 13 -2.30 -26.28 -1.55
N THR A 14 -3.49 -25.91 -2.04
CA THR A 14 -3.63 -24.87 -3.03
C THR A 14 -3.01 -23.65 -2.36
N GLU A 15 -1.73 -23.36 -2.64
CA GLU A 15 -1.13 -22.08 -2.31
C GLU A 15 -2.06 -21.04 -2.93
N ILE A 16 -2.89 -20.41 -2.10
CA ILE A 16 -3.60 -19.22 -2.50
C ILE A 16 -2.48 -18.23 -2.81
N ARG A 17 -2.16 -18.06 -4.09
CA ARG A 17 -1.32 -16.95 -4.54
C ARG A 17 -2.09 -15.68 -4.19
N THR A 18 -1.88 -15.19 -2.97
CA THR A 18 -2.32 -13.87 -2.57
C THR A 18 -1.59 -12.92 -3.50
N GLU A 19 -2.32 -12.23 -4.37
CA GLU A 19 -1.70 -11.17 -5.17
C GLU A 19 -1.01 -10.20 -4.22
N PRO A 20 0.22 -9.74 -4.55
CA PRO A 20 0.96 -8.83 -3.69
C PRO A 20 0.16 -7.53 -3.49
N ASP A 21 -0.30 -7.30 -2.25
CA ASP A 21 -0.99 -6.07 -1.88
C ASP A 21 0.05 -4.98 -1.59
N PRO A 22 0.06 -3.86 -2.35
CA PRO A 22 1.00 -2.77 -2.15
C PRO A 22 0.88 -2.13 -0.76
N LEU A 23 -0.29 -2.21 -0.11
CA LEU A 23 -0.48 -1.72 1.25
C LEU A 23 0.23 -2.61 2.28
N ILE A 24 0.16 -3.94 2.10
CA ILE A 24 0.89 -4.91 2.94
C ILE A 24 2.40 -4.68 2.78
N ILE A 25 2.88 -4.60 1.54
CA ILE A 25 4.29 -4.29 1.25
C ILE A 25 4.70 -2.98 1.94
N SER A 26 3.92 -1.91 1.74
CA SER A 26 4.19 -0.59 2.31
C SER A 26 4.27 -0.60 3.83
N TYR A 27 3.46 -1.45 4.49
CA TYR A 27 3.43 -1.60 5.94
C TYR A 27 4.71 -2.24 6.48
N HIS A 28 5.26 -3.23 5.77
CA HIS A 28 6.47 -3.95 6.19
C HIS A 28 7.78 -3.19 5.91
N LEU A 29 7.75 -2.09 5.17
CA LEU A 29 8.93 -1.27 4.92
C LEU A 29 9.37 -0.51 6.17
N LYS A 30 10.58 -0.83 6.69
CA LYS A 30 11.22 -0.13 7.82
C LYS A 30 11.32 1.39 7.60
N ARG A 31 11.61 1.81 6.37
CA ARG A 31 11.58 3.22 5.94
C ARG A 31 10.84 3.29 4.62
N ARG A 32 9.75 4.06 4.57
CA ARG A 32 8.97 4.25 3.35
C ARG A 32 9.60 5.35 2.48
N PRO A 33 10.05 5.04 1.25
CA PRO A 33 10.47 6.05 0.27
C PRO A 33 9.34 7.04 -0.05
N SER A 34 9.68 8.16 -0.69
CA SER A 34 8.72 9.22 -1.02
C SER A 34 7.54 8.73 -1.87
N TYR A 35 7.77 7.87 -2.85
CA TYR A 35 6.70 7.34 -3.71
C TYR A 35 5.74 6.42 -2.93
N VAL A 36 6.26 5.66 -1.96
CA VAL A 36 5.45 4.84 -1.05
C VAL A 36 4.64 5.72 -0.11
N GLN A 37 5.23 6.77 0.44
CA GLN A 37 4.50 7.74 1.26
C GLN A 37 3.36 8.40 0.47
N SER A 38 3.60 8.78 -0.79
CA SER A 38 2.58 9.33 -1.67
C SER A 38 1.45 8.34 -1.92
N TYR A 39 1.77 7.07 -2.21
CA TYR A 39 0.78 6.00 -2.33
C TYR A 39 -0.06 5.86 -1.07
N CYS A 40 0.58 5.75 0.11
CA CYS A 40 -0.12 5.60 1.38
C CYS A 40 -1.05 6.79 1.67
N ILE A 41 -0.60 8.03 1.39
CA ILE A 41 -1.44 9.23 1.57
C ILE A 41 -2.65 9.19 0.64
N LEU A 42 -2.45 8.89 -0.65
CA LEU A 42 -3.55 8.79 -1.61
C LEU A 42 -4.53 7.69 -1.21
N GLN A 43 -4.03 6.52 -0.82
CA GLN A 43 -4.84 5.40 -0.34
C GLN A 43 -5.66 5.78 0.90
N CYS A 44 -5.08 6.48 1.89
CA CYS A 44 -5.82 6.96 3.06
C CYS A 44 -6.95 7.91 2.67
N VAL A 45 -6.70 8.87 1.78
CA VAL A 45 -7.71 9.83 1.33
C VAL A 45 -8.79 9.15 0.49
N THR A 46 -8.45 8.12 -0.27
CA THR A 46 -9.44 7.28 -0.98
C THR A 46 -10.35 6.54 -0.01
N MET A 47 -9.78 5.92 1.05
CA MET A 47 -10.56 5.16 2.04
C MET A 47 -11.43 6.04 2.93
N SER A 48 -10.96 7.26 3.24
CA SER A 48 -11.70 8.25 4.00
C SER A 48 -11.55 9.64 3.38
N PRO A 49 -12.47 10.05 2.48
CA PRO A 49 -12.46 11.38 1.91
C PRO A 49 -12.54 12.47 2.98
N ARG A 50 -11.99 13.65 2.69
CA ARG A 50 -11.98 14.84 3.56
C ARG A 50 -11.15 14.73 4.84
N MET A 51 -10.27 13.74 4.94
CA MET A 51 -9.29 13.67 6.03
C MET A 51 -8.44 14.94 6.15
N LYS A 52 -8.11 15.31 7.38
CA LYS A 52 -7.14 16.37 7.70
C LYS A 52 -5.71 15.82 7.68
N ILE A 53 -4.74 16.70 7.42
CA ILE A 53 -3.32 16.30 7.30
C ILE A 53 -2.81 15.62 8.58
N TYR A 54 -3.18 16.13 9.76
CA TYR A 54 -2.77 15.52 11.03
C TYR A 54 -3.31 14.10 11.23
N GLN A 55 -4.49 13.79 10.69
CA GLN A 55 -5.08 12.45 10.76
C GLN A 55 -4.29 11.46 9.89
N VAL A 56 -3.93 11.89 8.67
CA VAL A 56 -3.08 11.10 7.78
C VAL A 56 -1.69 10.90 8.37
N ALA A 57 -1.07 11.94 8.92
CA ALA A 57 0.22 11.84 9.59
C ALA A 57 0.19 10.79 10.71
N ARG A 58 -0.84 10.83 11.57
CA ARG A 58 -1.04 9.86 12.65
C ARG A 58 -1.25 8.44 12.14
N MET A 59 -2.13 8.24 11.16
CA MET A 59 -2.41 6.91 10.61
C MET A 59 -1.20 6.28 9.94
N LEU A 60 -0.37 7.10 9.28
CA LEU A 60 0.80 6.61 8.57
C LEU A 60 2.06 6.56 9.44
N GLY A 61 2.01 7.01 10.69
CA GLY A 61 3.20 7.11 11.54
C GLY A 61 4.25 8.07 10.96
N LEU A 62 3.82 9.11 10.25
CA LEU A 62 4.67 10.16 9.71
C LEU A 62 4.67 11.35 10.66
N ASP A 63 5.78 12.08 10.72
CA ASP A 63 5.73 13.40 11.35
C ASP A 63 4.86 14.36 10.50
N TYR A 64 4.33 15.38 11.16
CA TYR A 64 3.41 16.32 10.53
C TYR A 64 4.03 17.03 9.32
N TYR A 65 5.32 17.38 9.37
CA TYR A 65 6.00 18.09 8.29
C TYR A 65 6.26 17.19 7.08
N GLN A 66 6.57 15.91 7.30
CA GLN A 66 6.67 14.91 6.23
C GLN A 66 5.33 14.76 5.51
N ALA A 67 4.24 14.58 6.26
CA ALA A 67 2.91 14.49 5.68
C ALA A 67 2.53 15.78 4.93
N LEU A 68 2.73 16.94 5.54
CA LEU A 68 2.44 18.24 4.94
C LEU A 68 3.22 18.46 3.63
N LYS A 69 4.51 18.15 3.62
CA LYS A 69 5.37 18.26 2.44
C LYS A 69 4.83 17.42 1.28
N ARG A 70 4.53 16.13 1.54
CA ARG A 70 4.00 15.21 0.53
C ARG A 70 2.62 15.63 0.03
N VAL A 71 1.71 16.00 0.93
CA VAL A 71 0.38 16.51 0.57
C VAL A 71 0.48 17.75 -0.29
N THR A 72 1.37 18.68 0.06
CA THR A 72 1.59 19.91 -0.71
C THR A 72 2.14 19.62 -2.11
N GLU A 73 3.08 18.69 -2.25
CA GLU A 73 3.60 18.27 -3.56
C GLU A 73 2.52 17.61 -4.44
N LEU A 74 1.71 16.73 -3.85
CA LEU A 74 0.58 16.09 -4.55
C LEU A 74 -0.47 17.11 -4.96
N ALA A 75 -0.79 18.08 -4.09
CA ALA A 75 -1.75 19.13 -4.38
C ALA A 75 -1.25 20.09 -5.47
N LYS A 76 0.01 20.50 -5.42
CA LYS A 76 0.64 21.34 -6.45
C LYS A 76 0.61 20.71 -7.84
N LYS A 77 0.65 19.37 -7.92
CA LYS A 77 0.59 18.60 -9.16
C LYS A 77 -0.84 18.21 -9.57
N GLY A 78 -1.86 18.62 -8.81
CA GLY A 78 -3.27 18.35 -9.15
C GLY A 78 -3.78 16.96 -8.75
N PHE A 79 -3.00 16.16 -8.01
CA PHE A 79 -3.41 14.83 -7.55
C PHE A 79 -4.29 14.86 -6.29
N LEU A 80 -4.21 15.95 -5.53
CA LEU A 80 -5.06 16.24 -4.37
C LEU A 80 -5.62 17.66 -4.47
N LYS A 81 -6.79 17.87 -3.88
CA LYS A 81 -7.30 19.20 -3.53
C LYS A 81 -7.31 19.31 -2.01
N VAL A 82 -6.87 20.45 -1.49
CA VAL A 82 -6.97 20.77 -0.06
C VAL A 82 -7.96 21.91 0.08
N VAL A 83 -9.13 21.62 0.67
CA VAL A 83 -10.21 22.57 0.90
C VAL A 83 -10.48 22.62 2.40
N ASP A 84 -10.35 23.80 3.00
CA ASP A 84 -10.48 24.01 4.45
C ASP A 84 -9.60 23.06 5.29
N GLY A 85 -8.42 22.71 4.78
CA GLY A 85 -7.49 21.76 5.40
C GLY A 85 -7.89 20.29 5.29
N SER A 86 -9.00 19.98 4.62
CA SER A 86 -9.44 18.63 4.26
C SER A 86 -8.95 18.24 2.88
N MET A 87 -8.44 17.02 2.75
CA MET A 87 -7.91 16.48 1.50
C MET A 87 -9.00 15.75 0.72
N ILE A 88 -9.03 15.99 -0.59
CA ILE A 88 -9.92 15.34 -1.54
C ILE A 88 -9.05 14.84 -2.70
N ILE A 89 -9.15 13.55 -3.03
CA ILE A 89 -8.43 12.96 -4.15
C ILE A 89 -9.09 13.36 -5.48
N THR A 90 -8.26 13.64 -6.49
CA THR A 90 -8.74 13.91 -7.86
C THR A 90 -8.74 12.64 -8.70
N ASN A 91 -9.32 12.69 -9.90
CA ASN A 91 -9.25 11.57 -10.84
C ASN A 91 -7.80 11.22 -11.20
N ASP A 92 -6.96 12.23 -11.47
CA ASP A 92 -5.53 12.03 -11.73
C ASP A 92 -4.81 11.44 -10.50
N GLY A 93 -5.24 11.83 -9.29
CA GLY A 93 -4.74 11.25 -8.04
C GLY A 93 -5.09 9.77 -7.90
N MET A 94 -6.30 9.37 -8.31
CA MET A 94 -6.69 7.96 -8.34
C MET A 94 -5.83 7.16 -9.33
N VAL A 95 -5.59 7.69 -10.53
CA VAL A 95 -4.71 7.06 -11.53
C VAL A 95 -3.28 6.92 -11.00
N LEU A 96 -2.73 8.00 -10.43
CA LEU A 96 -1.39 7.97 -9.83
C LEU A 96 -1.29 6.93 -8.71
N LYS A 97 -2.32 6.82 -7.86
CA LYS A 97 -2.36 5.83 -6.77
C LYS A 97 -2.23 4.41 -7.30
N GLU A 98 -2.95 4.06 -8.36
CA GLU A 98 -2.87 2.74 -8.99
C GLU A 98 -1.47 2.48 -9.59
N ILE A 99 -0.90 3.45 -10.31
CA ILE A 99 0.46 3.36 -10.87
C ILE A 99 1.48 3.16 -9.75
N LEU A 100 1.39 3.93 -8.67
CA LEU A 100 2.31 3.80 -7.53
C LEU A 100 2.17 2.44 -6.85
N GLY A 101 0.95 1.91 -6.75
CA GLY A 101 0.71 0.56 -6.24
C GLY A 101 1.45 -0.50 -7.06
N GLN A 102 1.34 -0.43 -8.39
CA GLN A 102 2.06 -1.32 -9.30
C GLN A 102 3.59 -1.17 -9.18
N VAL A 103 4.09 0.05 -9.06
CA VAL A 103 5.52 0.32 -8.84
C VAL A 103 5.99 -0.27 -7.51
N ILE A 104 5.20 -0.15 -6.44
CA ILE A 104 5.54 -0.74 -5.13
C ILE A 104 5.65 -2.25 -5.23
N ILE A 105 4.67 -2.90 -5.86
CA ILE A 105 4.72 -4.33 -6.13
C ILE A 105 6.01 -4.65 -6.89
N LEU A 106 6.22 -4.03 -8.05
CA LEU A 106 7.37 -4.33 -8.92
C LEU A 106 8.71 -4.17 -8.19
N MET A 107 8.88 -3.10 -7.42
CA MET A 107 10.14 -2.76 -6.75
C MET A 107 10.45 -3.63 -5.52
N HIS A 108 9.44 -4.25 -4.91
CA HIS A 108 9.59 -4.99 -3.64
C HIS A 108 9.15 -6.46 -3.72
N THR A 109 8.68 -6.93 -4.87
CA THR A 109 8.34 -8.36 -5.08
C THR A 109 9.59 -9.23 -5.21
N SER A 110 10.75 -8.66 -5.55
CA SER A 110 12.03 -9.39 -5.68
C SER A 110 12.60 -9.87 -4.35
N ASP A 111 12.26 -9.22 -3.24
CA ASP A 111 12.75 -9.60 -1.90
C ASP A 111 12.00 -10.82 -1.33
N ALA A 112 10.79 -11.11 -1.82
CA ALA A 112 9.99 -12.26 -1.37
C ALA A 112 10.53 -13.62 -1.87
N SER A 113 11.42 -13.62 -2.88
CA SER A 113 12.08 -14.83 -3.38
C SER A 113 13.41 -15.16 -2.69
N SER A 114 13.91 -14.31 -1.78
CA SER A 114 15.23 -14.49 -1.16
C SER A 114 15.22 -15.28 0.16
N ASP A 115 14.05 -15.59 0.74
CA ASP A 115 13.95 -16.31 2.03
C ASP A 115 13.77 -17.83 1.87
N LYS A 116 14.23 -18.40 0.74
CA LYS A 116 14.34 -19.84 0.54
C LYS A 116 15.81 -20.23 0.32
N ILE A 117 16.61 -20.18 1.39
CA ILE A 117 17.91 -20.87 1.48
C ILE A 117 17.84 -21.82 2.67
#